data_AF-A0A952L6D7-F1
#
_entry.id   AF-A0A952L6D7-F1
#
_cell.length_a   1.000
_cell.length_b   1.000
_cell.length_c   1.000
_cell.angle_alpha   90.00
_cell.angle_beta   90.00
_cell.angle_gamma   90.00
#
_symmetry.space_group_name_H-M   'P 1'
#
loop_
_entity.id
_entity.type
_entity.pdbx_description
1 polymer ?
#
loop_
_entity_poly.entity_id
_entity_poly.type
_entity_poly.pdbx_seq_one_letter_code
_entity_poly.pdbx_strand_id
1 'polypeptide(L)'
;MPSRLHAVLLSLVFAVPIARAEEPSRTPRELIDRLGVEIRQILETSGSSTTPDDAERAVADQIKALIQTSGSHPSLIDADGQGRTPLMVAASDGDALVVRALLADPGVRQGINARDSTGETAWMLANFAPSLTLVACQPGNLTAERNLLMPPYLRRMAHLMKTHWAAFEDIVHALEDAGAQAAPEDAKRVWLAHCPNATPDLRQALAEGELMSTLINEAVTRQISFNKAVRENPASVPANPPDDMKFSLQPQKSVEEHGMDPMICERMPKVEISDPNRVPWGGHVSFKIEATTRAGVVETVDFELLPARATPSASAISFYRRLVLRALAGYQCLGPHIFKQEFNFRGG
;
A
#
# COMPACT_ATOMS: atom_id res chain seq x y z
N MET A 1 56.32 -40.97 -52.95
CA MET A 1 56.12 -40.94 -51.49
C MET A 1 57.20 -40.06 -50.90
N PRO A 2 56.85 -38.85 -50.41
CA PRO A 2 56.72 -38.68 -48.96
C PRO A 2 55.65 -37.66 -48.48
N SER A 3 55.30 -37.82 -47.20
CA SER A 3 54.86 -36.85 -46.17
C SER A 3 53.71 -35.85 -46.43
N ARG A 4 52.56 -36.15 -45.81
CA ARG A 4 51.49 -35.19 -45.48
C ARG A 4 51.88 -34.35 -44.26
N LEU A 5 52.01 -33.02 -44.41
CA LEU A 5 51.96 -32.10 -43.27
C LEU A 5 50.49 -31.76 -42.95
N HIS A 6 50.07 -32.01 -41.71
CA HIS A 6 48.81 -31.50 -41.17
C HIS A 6 49.05 -30.08 -40.64
N ALA A 7 48.39 -29.08 -41.22
CA ALA A 7 48.31 -27.75 -40.66
C ALA A 7 47.15 -27.71 -39.64
N VAL A 8 47.49 -27.57 -38.36
CA VAL A 8 46.53 -27.34 -37.28
C VAL A 8 46.17 -25.86 -37.28
N LEU A 9 44.93 -25.52 -37.65
CA LEU A 9 44.38 -24.18 -37.46
C LEU A 9 44.05 -24.00 -35.96
N LEU A 10 44.84 -23.18 -35.27
CA LEU A 10 44.56 -22.75 -33.90
C LEU A 10 43.65 -21.52 -33.97
N SER A 11 42.34 -21.70 -33.82
CA SER A 11 41.38 -20.60 -33.71
C SER A 11 41.46 -19.98 -32.31
N LEU A 12 42.11 -18.82 -32.20
CA LEU A 12 42.09 -17.98 -31.01
C LEU A 12 40.71 -17.31 -30.89
N VAL A 13 39.86 -17.86 -30.02
CA VAL A 13 38.61 -17.20 -29.60
C VAL A 13 38.97 -16.16 -28.54
N PHE A 14 38.97 -14.88 -28.92
CA PHE A 14 38.99 -13.79 -27.95
C PHE A 14 37.62 -13.75 -27.27
N ALA A 15 37.57 -14.14 -26.00
CA ALA A 15 36.41 -13.88 -25.15
C ALA A 15 36.32 -12.37 -24.89
N VAL A 16 35.43 -11.69 -25.60
CA VAL A 16 35.04 -10.32 -25.27
C VAL A 16 34.26 -10.39 -23.97
N PRO A 17 34.68 -9.72 -22.89
CA PRO A 17 33.87 -9.65 -21.68
C PRO A 17 32.59 -8.91 -22.04
N ILE A 18 31.45 -9.61 -21.94
CA ILE A 18 30.14 -8.99 -22.01
C ILE A 18 30.07 -8.09 -20.80
N ALA A 19 30.23 -6.78 -21.00
CA ALA A 19 29.88 -5.78 -20.01
C ALA A 19 28.41 -6.02 -19.66
N ARG A 20 28.17 -6.54 -18.46
CA ARG A 20 26.83 -6.64 -17.90
C ARG A 20 26.35 -5.20 -17.80
N ALA A 21 25.40 -4.82 -18.65
CA ALA A 21 24.77 -3.51 -18.56
C ALA A 21 24.29 -3.35 -17.11
N GLU A 22 24.82 -2.38 -16.38
CA GLU A 22 24.26 -1.98 -15.10
C GLU A 22 22.77 -1.71 -15.35
N GLU A 23 21.89 -2.44 -14.66
CA GLU A 23 20.49 -2.01 -14.63
C GLU A 23 20.48 -0.57 -14.12
N PRO A 24 19.67 0.32 -14.72
CA PRO A 24 19.58 1.69 -14.24
C PRO A 24 19.30 1.65 -12.74
N SER A 25 20.14 2.36 -11.96
CA SER A 25 20.00 2.41 -10.51
C SER A 25 18.61 2.94 -10.17
N ARG A 26 17.79 2.11 -9.52
CA ARG A 26 16.44 2.51 -9.09
C ARG A 26 16.54 3.64 -8.08
N THR A 27 15.60 4.57 -8.14
CA THR A 27 15.48 5.63 -7.13
C THR A 27 15.05 5.05 -5.78
N PRO A 28 15.31 5.71 -4.65
CA PRO A 28 14.81 5.32 -3.33
C PRO A 28 13.30 5.09 -3.30
N ARG A 29 12.51 5.96 -3.96
CA ARG A 29 11.06 5.74 -4.10
C ARG A 29 10.76 4.42 -4.79
N GLU A 30 11.33 4.17 -5.98
CA GLU A 30 11.04 2.95 -6.74
C GLU A 30 11.42 1.68 -5.97
N LEU A 31 12.47 1.74 -5.15
CA LEU A 31 12.86 0.64 -4.27
C LEU A 31 11.81 0.37 -3.18
N ILE A 32 11.31 1.42 -2.53
CA ILE A 32 10.30 1.32 -1.46
C ILE A 32 8.95 0.89 -2.01
N ASP A 33 8.53 1.47 -3.14
CA ASP A 33 7.26 1.15 -3.78
C ASP A 33 7.19 -0.32 -4.23
N ARG A 34 8.33 -0.89 -4.67
CA ARG A 34 8.47 -2.31 -4.99
C ARG A 34 8.55 -3.19 -3.75
N LEU A 35 9.21 -2.73 -2.69
CA LEU A 35 9.29 -3.45 -1.42
C LEU A 35 7.90 -3.82 -0.89
N GLY A 36 6.93 -2.89 -0.97
CA GLY A 36 5.55 -3.17 -0.58
C GLY A 36 4.94 -4.37 -1.31
N VAL A 37 5.11 -4.42 -2.64
CA VAL A 37 4.63 -5.55 -3.47
C VAL A 37 5.41 -6.84 -3.19
N GLU A 38 6.73 -6.76 -3.03
CA GLU A 38 7.57 -7.93 -2.71
C GLU A 38 7.20 -8.53 -1.36
N ILE A 39 7.06 -7.71 -0.31
CA ILE A 39 6.61 -8.16 1.02
C ILE A 39 5.25 -8.84 0.93
N ARG A 40 4.32 -8.26 0.17
CA ARG A 40 3.01 -8.88 -0.06
C ARG A 40 3.16 -10.26 -0.71
N GLN A 41 3.94 -10.38 -1.77
CA GLN A 41 4.15 -11.65 -2.48
C GLN A 41 4.80 -12.71 -1.56
N ILE A 42 5.77 -12.32 -0.73
CA ILE A 42 6.38 -13.17 0.29
C ILE A 42 5.31 -13.69 1.27
N LEU A 43 4.46 -12.80 1.78
CA LEU A 43 3.42 -13.14 2.76
C LEU A 43 2.26 -13.97 2.16
N GLU A 44 2.03 -13.89 0.86
CA GLU A 44 1.06 -14.72 0.14
C GLU A 44 1.61 -16.10 -0.25
N THR A 45 2.94 -16.24 -0.32
CA THR A 45 3.62 -17.48 -0.75
C THR A 45 4.00 -18.37 0.43
N SER A 46 3.32 -19.51 0.56
CA SER A 46 3.68 -20.53 1.55
C SER A 46 5.09 -21.08 1.28
N GLY A 47 5.95 -21.07 2.30
CA GLY A 47 7.31 -21.65 2.21
C GLY A 47 8.32 -20.79 1.47
N SER A 48 8.11 -19.48 1.33
CA SER A 48 9.14 -18.55 0.84
C SER A 48 10.43 -18.70 1.64
N SER A 49 11.58 -18.79 0.94
CA SER A 49 12.91 -18.81 1.56
C SER A 49 13.36 -17.42 2.04
N THR A 50 12.71 -16.36 1.54
CA THR A 50 12.97 -14.96 1.89
C THR A 50 11.86 -14.46 2.80
N THR A 51 12.23 -13.79 3.90
CA THR A 51 11.27 -13.15 4.81
C THR A 51 11.05 -11.68 4.43
N PRO A 52 9.97 -11.02 4.89
CA PRO A 52 9.80 -9.58 4.67
C PRO A 52 10.98 -8.77 5.25
N ASP A 53 11.54 -9.16 6.39
CA ASP A 53 12.68 -8.50 7.03
C ASP A 53 13.95 -8.62 6.16
N ASP A 54 14.11 -9.72 5.40
CA ASP A 54 15.22 -9.88 4.45
C ASP A 54 15.06 -8.96 3.24
N ALA A 55 13.84 -8.88 2.69
CA ALA A 55 13.52 -7.98 1.56
C ALA A 55 13.74 -6.51 1.96
N GLU A 56 13.24 -6.11 3.13
CA GLU A 56 13.42 -4.78 3.66
C GLU A 56 14.91 -4.44 3.86
N ARG A 57 15.68 -5.38 4.42
CA ARG A 57 17.14 -5.22 4.60
C ARG A 57 17.86 -5.05 3.27
N ALA A 58 17.48 -5.83 2.25
CA ALA A 58 18.06 -5.71 0.92
C ALA A 58 17.78 -4.34 0.28
N VAL A 59 16.60 -3.76 0.50
CA VAL A 59 16.28 -2.39 0.06
C VAL A 59 17.03 -1.34 0.87
N ALA A 60 17.10 -1.49 2.19
CA ALA A 60 17.88 -0.61 3.05
C ALA A 60 19.38 -0.57 2.65
N ASP A 61 19.95 -1.71 2.28
CA ASP A 61 21.35 -1.79 1.83
C ASP A 61 21.56 -1.16 0.45
N GLN A 62 20.59 -1.26 -0.46
CA GLN A 62 20.60 -0.53 -1.73
C GLN A 62 20.57 0.99 -1.50
N ILE A 63 19.73 1.48 -0.58
CA ILE A 63 19.68 2.91 -0.23
C ILE A 63 21.00 3.39 0.37
N LYS A 64 21.62 2.61 1.27
CA LYS A 64 22.96 2.94 1.81
C LYS A 64 24.01 3.01 0.71
N ALA A 65 23.98 2.09 -0.26
CA ALA A 65 24.89 2.11 -1.40
C ALA A 65 24.69 3.37 -2.28
N LEU A 66 23.43 3.80 -2.48
CA LEU A 66 23.15 5.07 -3.18
C LEU A 66 23.74 6.27 -2.44
N ILE A 67 23.58 6.35 -1.12
CA ILE A 67 24.13 7.43 -0.30
C ILE A 67 25.67 7.46 -0.39
N GLN A 68 26.32 6.29 -0.32
CA GLN A 68 27.79 6.19 -0.36
C GLN A 68 28.39 6.60 -1.71
N THR A 69 27.69 6.33 -2.82
CA THR A 69 28.22 6.59 -4.17
C THR A 69 28.05 8.03 -4.63
N SER A 70 27.15 8.81 -4.04
CA SER A 70 26.76 10.12 -4.56
C SER A 70 26.80 11.29 -3.57
N GLY A 71 27.11 11.08 -2.29
CA GLY A 71 27.36 12.14 -1.29
C GLY A 71 26.12 12.93 -0.84
N SER A 72 25.05 12.95 -1.64
CA SER A 72 23.63 13.12 -1.33
C SER A 72 22.88 13.09 -2.67
N HIS A 73 22.23 11.98 -3.00
CA HIS A 73 21.48 11.86 -4.26
C HIS A 73 20.17 12.66 -4.14
N PRO A 74 19.84 13.60 -5.04
CA PRO A 74 18.58 14.37 -4.98
C PRO A 74 17.33 13.50 -4.83
N SER A 75 17.34 12.32 -5.44
CA SER A 75 16.22 11.36 -5.35
C SER A 75 15.97 10.75 -3.96
N LEU A 76 16.82 11.01 -2.97
CA LEU A 76 16.55 10.64 -1.57
C LEU A 76 15.44 11.50 -0.94
N ILE A 77 15.20 12.68 -1.50
CA ILE A 77 14.18 13.63 -1.01
C ILE A 77 13.09 13.94 -2.05
N ASP A 78 13.14 13.32 -3.24
CA ASP A 78 12.15 13.55 -4.30
C ASP A 78 10.73 13.15 -3.84
N ALA A 79 9.83 14.13 -3.81
CA ALA A 79 8.44 13.92 -3.43
C ALA A 79 7.57 13.46 -4.62
N ASP A 80 6.45 12.77 -4.38
CA ASP A 80 5.49 12.43 -5.46
C ASP A 80 4.57 13.61 -5.73
N GLY A 81 3.64 13.44 -6.67
CA GLY A 81 2.54 14.38 -6.89
C GLY A 81 1.71 14.69 -5.63
N GLN A 82 1.73 13.86 -4.59
CA GLN A 82 1.07 14.16 -3.30
C GLN A 82 2.00 14.85 -2.29
N GLY A 83 3.26 15.14 -2.64
CA GLY A 83 4.24 15.75 -1.75
C GLY A 83 4.91 14.75 -0.79
N ARG A 84 4.69 13.45 -0.93
CA ARG A 84 5.26 12.44 -0.01
C ARG A 84 6.70 12.17 -0.38
N THR A 85 7.61 12.22 0.58
CA THR A 85 9.03 11.85 0.40
C THR A 85 9.24 10.34 0.58
N PRO A 86 10.38 9.76 0.16
CA PRO A 86 10.71 8.36 0.43
C PRO A 86 10.66 8.03 1.93
N LEU A 87 11.07 8.96 2.79
CA LEU A 87 11.01 8.82 4.25
C LEU A 87 9.57 8.70 4.76
N MET A 88 8.64 9.48 4.20
CA MET A 88 7.21 9.42 4.56
C MET A 88 6.58 8.08 4.17
N VAL A 89 6.87 7.57 2.97
CA VAL A 89 6.33 6.27 2.51
C VAL A 89 6.84 5.14 3.41
N ALA A 90 8.17 5.06 3.64
CA ALA A 90 8.75 4.04 4.52
C ALA A 90 8.22 4.12 5.96
N ALA A 91 8.07 5.34 6.51
CA ALA A 91 7.51 5.55 7.86
C ALA A 91 6.05 5.11 7.96
N SER A 92 5.24 5.39 6.94
CA SER A 92 3.85 4.96 6.86
C SER A 92 3.70 3.44 6.76
N ASP A 93 4.60 2.80 6.00
CA ASP A 93 4.48 1.39 5.68
C ASP A 93 5.05 0.49 6.79
N GLY A 94 5.87 1.05 7.70
CA GLY A 94 6.48 0.36 8.83
C GLY A 94 7.87 -0.21 8.54
N ASP A 95 8.55 0.31 7.51
CA ASP A 95 9.84 -0.19 7.03
C ASP A 95 11.01 0.47 7.81
N ALA A 96 11.20 0.05 9.06
CA ALA A 96 12.15 0.63 10.01
C ALA A 96 13.62 0.63 9.55
N LEU A 97 14.09 -0.44 8.89
CA LEU A 97 15.44 -0.54 8.33
C LEU A 97 15.64 0.45 7.19
N VAL A 98 14.61 0.65 6.36
CA VAL A 98 14.61 1.62 5.27
C VAL A 98 14.64 3.05 5.82
N VAL A 99 13.82 3.35 6.84
CA VAL A 99 13.84 4.65 7.53
C VAL A 99 15.24 4.96 8.08
N ARG A 100 15.86 4.01 8.79
CA ARG A 100 17.23 4.19 9.32
C ARG A 100 18.26 4.38 8.21
N ALA A 101 18.12 3.69 7.08
CA ALA A 101 19.01 3.86 5.92
C ALA A 101 18.87 5.26 5.31
N LEU A 102 17.64 5.74 5.10
CA LEU A 102 17.38 7.08 4.57
C LEU A 102 17.91 8.18 5.50
N LEU A 103 17.69 8.06 6.81
CA LEU A 103 18.16 9.01 7.81
C LEU A 103 19.70 9.07 7.91
N ALA A 104 20.45 8.14 7.31
CA ALA A 104 21.90 8.26 7.23
C ALA A 104 22.34 9.46 6.36
N ASP A 105 21.51 9.90 5.41
CA ASP A 105 21.80 11.05 4.55
C ASP A 105 21.45 12.39 5.25
N PRO A 106 22.37 13.38 5.28
CA PRO A 106 22.10 14.69 5.87
C PRO A 106 20.99 15.48 5.15
N GLY A 107 20.83 15.32 3.83
CA GLY A 107 19.80 15.99 3.05
C GLY A 107 18.40 15.52 3.43
N VAL A 108 18.23 14.21 3.65
CA VAL A 108 16.98 13.64 4.20
C VAL A 108 16.65 14.25 5.57
N ARG A 109 17.65 14.37 6.47
CA ARG A 109 17.46 14.97 7.80
C ARG A 109 17.09 16.45 7.75
N GLN A 110 17.62 17.20 6.78
CA GLN A 110 17.24 18.62 6.59
C GLN A 110 15.75 18.77 6.24
N GLY A 111 15.21 17.82 5.46
CA GLY A 111 13.80 17.76 5.07
C GLY A 111 12.88 16.97 6.02
N ILE A 112 13.34 16.57 7.21
CA ILE A 112 12.63 15.60 8.06
C ILE A 112 11.22 16.05 8.51
N ASN A 113 11.01 17.36 8.61
CA ASN A 113 9.73 17.98 8.97
C ASN A 113 8.93 18.48 7.76
N ALA A 114 9.31 18.08 6.54
CA ALA A 114 8.51 18.34 5.36
C ALA A 114 7.08 17.80 5.57
N ARG A 115 6.12 18.45 4.94
CA ARG A 115 4.72 18.05 4.95
C ARG A 115 4.31 17.72 3.53
N ASP A 116 3.58 16.64 3.37
CA ASP A 116 2.92 16.32 2.11
C ASP A 116 1.68 17.21 1.91
N SER A 117 0.91 16.94 0.86
CA SER A 117 -0.31 17.69 0.52
C SER A 117 -1.45 17.52 1.52
N THR A 118 -1.43 16.50 2.40
CA THR A 118 -2.40 16.34 3.49
C THR A 118 -1.90 17.00 4.78
N GLY A 119 -0.68 17.54 4.77
CA GLY A 119 -0.08 18.20 5.92
C GLY A 119 0.63 17.22 6.86
N GLU A 120 0.86 15.98 6.44
CA GLU A 120 1.44 14.91 7.22
C GLU A 120 2.97 14.94 7.13
N THR A 121 3.65 14.73 8.26
CA THR A 121 5.10 14.50 8.32
C THR A 121 5.40 13.01 8.41
N ALA A 122 6.66 12.60 8.19
CA ALA A 122 7.07 11.21 8.43
C ALA A 122 6.79 10.76 9.88
N TRP A 123 6.95 11.66 10.86
CA TRP A 123 6.66 11.38 12.27
C TRP A 123 5.16 11.14 12.51
N MET A 124 4.29 11.92 11.85
CA MET A 124 2.84 11.71 11.93
C MET A 124 2.44 10.36 11.32
N LEU A 125 2.96 10.05 10.12
CA LEU A 125 2.66 8.79 9.43
C LEU A 125 3.10 7.56 10.23
N ALA A 126 4.27 7.61 10.88
CA ALA A 126 4.69 6.55 11.78
C ALA A 126 3.73 6.36 12.96
N ASN A 127 3.24 7.46 13.55
CA ASN A 127 2.27 7.43 14.64
C ASN A 127 0.86 7.02 14.20
N PHE A 128 0.47 7.31 12.96
CA PHE A 128 -0.79 6.85 12.40
C PHE A 128 -0.74 5.35 12.13
N ALA A 129 0.44 4.81 11.81
CA ALA A 129 0.67 3.43 11.43
C ALA A 129 -0.40 2.85 10.46
N PRO A 130 -0.62 3.43 9.27
CA PRO A 130 -1.71 3.01 8.37
C PRO A 130 -1.73 1.51 8.05
N SER A 131 -0.57 0.85 7.98
CA SER A 131 -0.44 -0.61 7.82
C SER A 131 -1.05 -1.44 8.98
N LEU A 132 -1.38 -0.81 10.10
CA LEU A 132 -2.00 -1.41 11.29
C LEU A 132 -3.37 -0.82 11.63
N THR A 133 -3.68 0.39 11.17
CA THR A 133 -4.82 1.18 11.66
C THR A 133 -5.91 1.43 10.62
N LEU A 134 -5.86 0.79 9.44
CA LEU A 134 -6.84 0.97 8.36
C LEU A 134 -8.28 0.97 8.86
N VAL A 135 -8.66 0.00 9.69
CA VAL A 135 -10.06 -0.15 10.16
C VAL A 135 -10.42 0.74 11.36
N ALA A 136 -9.45 1.45 11.95
CA ALA A 136 -9.74 2.57 12.86
C ALA A 136 -10.18 3.82 12.07
N CYS A 137 -9.52 4.07 10.93
CA CYS A 137 -9.87 5.18 10.03
C CYS A 137 -11.10 4.85 9.15
N GLN A 138 -11.23 3.59 8.72
CA GLN A 138 -12.18 3.12 7.71
C GLN A 138 -12.97 1.90 8.21
N PRO A 139 -13.80 2.04 9.26
CA PRO A 139 -14.47 0.91 9.89
C PRO A 139 -15.48 0.19 8.99
N GLY A 140 -15.97 0.83 7.92
CA GLY A 140 -16.84 0.18 6.93
C GLY A 140 -16.14 -0.88 6.08
N ASN A 141 -14.81 -1.04 6.20
CA ASN A 141 -14.11 -2.21 5.65
C ASN A 141 -14.48 -3.51 6.39
N LEU A 142 -15.05 -3.42 7.59
CA LEU A 142 -15.52 -4.55 8.39
C LEU A 142 -16.97 -4.94 8.04
N THR A 143 -17.18 -5.29 6.79
CA THR A 143 -18.47 -5.75 6.24
C THR A 143 -18.26 -7.01 5.41
N ALA A 144 -19.32 -7.79 5.18
CA ALA A 144 -19.22 -9.02 4.37
C ALA A 144 -18.74 -8.73 2.93
N GLU A 145 -19.17 -7.59 2.37
CA GLU A 145 -18.72 -7.12 1.07
C GLU A 145 -17.24 -6.70 1.07
N ARG A 146 -16.84 -5.81 1.98
CA ARG A 146 -15.51 -5.17 1.95
C ARG A 146 -14.39 -6.05 2.48
N ASN A 147 -14.71 -7.03 3.32
CA ASN A 147 -13.73 -7.99 3.84
C ASN A 147 -13.05 -8.81 2.72
N LEU A 148 -13.56 -8.78 1.48
CA LEU A 148 -12.88 -9.35 0.31
C LEU A 148 -11.51 -8.68 0.01
N LEU A 149 -11.33 -7.40 0.38
CA LEU A 149 -10.08 -6.65 0.16
C LEU A 149 -9.05 -6.88 1.28
N MET A 150 -9.50 -7.27 2.47
CA MET A 150 -8.70 -7.28 3.68
C MET A 150 -7.59 -8.35 3.76
N PRO A 151 -7.67 -9.54 3.14
CA PRO A 151 -6.67 -10.59 3.34
C PRO A 151 -5.20 -10.17 3.12
N PRO A 152 -4.82 -9.48 2.03
CA PRO A 152 -3.43 -9.02 1.86
C PRO A 152 -3.00 -8.01 2.94
N TYR A 153 -3.87 -7.05 3.28
CA TYR A 153 -3.62 -6.10 4.39
C TYR A 153 -3.41 -6.84 5.71
N LEU A 154 -4.28 -7.80 6.05
CA LEU A 154 -4.23 -8.53 7.32
C LEU A 154 -2.97 -9.40 7.46
N ARG A 155 -2.41 -9.89 6.35
CA ARG A 155 -1.12 -10.58 6.38
C ARG A 155 0.03 -9.63 6.74
N ARG A 156 0.06 -8.43 6.14
CA ARG A 156 1.05 -7.40 6.50
C ARG A 156 0.86 -6.93 7.94
N MET A 157 -0.38 -6.69 8.35
CA MET A 157 -0.71 -6.36 9.74
C MET A 157 -0.22 -7.44 10.70
N ALA A 158 -0.54 -8.72 10.47
CA ALA A 158 -0.09 -9.82 11.31
C ALA A 158 1.45 -9.91 11.39
N HIS A 159 2.14 -9.65 10.27
CA HIS A 159 3.59 -9.59 10.24
C HIS A 159 4.14 -8.46 11.11
N LEU A 160 3.65 -7.22 10.97
CA LEU A 160 4.12 -6.07 11.75
C LEU A 160 3.74 -6.20 13.25
N MET A 161 2.67 -6.93 13.56
CA MET A 161 2.24 -7.21 14.93
C MET A 161 3.05 -8.29 15.64
N LYS A 162 3.92 -9.04 14.94
CA LYS A 162 4.71 -10.15 15.53
C LYS A 162 5.61 -9.72 16.70
N THR A 163 6.03 -8.45 16.70
CA THR A 163 6.84 -7.80 17.73
C THR A 163 6.05 -6.72 18.48
N HIS A 164 4.72 -6.83 18.56
CA HIS A 164 3.87 -5.82 19.21
C HIS A 164 4.12 -4.42 18.63
N TRP A 165 4.06 -4.29 17.29
CA TRP A 165 4.27 -3.05 16.52
C TRP A 165 5.56 -2.27 16.82
N ALA A 166 6.57 -2.91 17.43
CA ALA A 166 7.87 -2.29 17.72
C ALA A 166 8.53 -1.62 16.50
N ALA A 167 8.24 -2.07 15.28
CA ALA A 167 8.72 -1.42 14.06
C ALA A 167 8.32 0.07 13.98
N PHE A 168 7.08 0.43 14.37
CA PHE A 168 6.63 1.83 14.36
C PHE A 168 7.21 2.63 15.52
N GLU A 169 7.37 2.02 16.69
CA GLU A 169 8.05 2.65 17.84
C GLU A 169 9.52 2.97 17.49
N ASP A 170 10.22 2.01 16.87
CA ASP A 170 11.59 2.18 16.38
C ASP A 170 11.70 3.29 15.33
N ILE A 171 10.71 3.42 14.44
CA ILE A 171 10.65 4.50 13.44
C ILE A 171 10.47 5.85 14.12
N VAL A 172 9.52 5.97 15.07
CA VAL A 172 9.28 7.22 15.80
C VAL A 172 10.54 7.66 16.54
N HIS A 173 11.19 6.76 17.27
CA HIS A 173 12.44 7.05 17.96
C HIS A 173 13.56 7.44 16.99
N ALA A 174 13.73 6.73 15.87
CA ALA A 174 14.74 7.08 14.87
C ALA A 174 14.51 8.46 14.25
N LEU A 175 13.25 8.84 14.01
CA LEU A 175 12.88 10.16 13.50
C LEU A 175 13.18 11.25 14.54
N GLU A 176 12.80 11.05 15.80
CA GLU A 176 13.06 11.99 16.89
C GLU A 176 14.56 12.18 17.16
N ASP A 177 15.33 11.09 17.21
CA ASP A 177 16.79 11.11 17.33
C ASP A 177 17.46 11.87 16.17
N ALA A 178 16.84 11.84 14.99
CA ALA A 178 17.29 12.57 13.80
C ALA A 178 16.79 14.03 13.74
N GLY A 179 16.01 14.49 14.73
CA GLY A 179 15.55 15.88 14.86
C GLY A 179 14.14 16.14 14.32
N ALA A 180 13.31 15.10 14.11
CA ALA A 180 11.90 15.29 13.81
C ALA A 180 11.18 15.98 14.98
N GLN A 181 10.29 16.91 14.68
CA GLN A 181 9.50 17.59 15.69
C GLN A 181 8.27 16.75 16.03
N ALA A 182 8.24 16.23 17.26
CA ALA A 182 7.06 15.58 17.80
C ALA A 182 5.92 16.60 17.95
N ALA A 183 4.74 16.26 17.40
CA ALA A 183 3.57 17.13 17.41
C ALA A 183 2.28 16.33 17.63
N PRO A 184 2.09 15.67 18.79
CA PRO A 184 1.00 14.71 19.01
C PRO A 184 -0.40 15.33 18.85
N GLU A 185 -0.61 16.56 19.33
CA GLU A 185 -1.90 17.24 19.23
C GLU A 185 -2.22 17.72 17.80
N ASP A 186 -1.18 18.11 17.03
CA ASP A 186 -1.34 18.37 15.59
C ASP A 186 -1.64 17.07 14.84
N ALA A 187 -0.93 15.99 15.16
CA ALA A 187 -1.12 14.68 14.56
C ALA A 187 -2.54 14.13 14.81
N LYS A 188 -3.06 14.22 16.04
CA LYS A 188 -4.46 13.85 16.34
C LYS A 188 -5.46 14.65 15.51
N ARG A 189 -5.26 15.98 15.39
CA ARG A 189 -6.11 16.85 14.57
C ARG A 189 -6.05 16.49 13.09
N VAL A 190 -4.85 16.29 12.54
CA VAL A 190 -4.61 15.89 11.15
C VAL A 190 -5.26 14.54 10.88
N TRP A 191 -5.07 13.55 11.76
CA TRP A 191 -5.69 12.24 11.62
C TRP A 191 -7.22 12.34 11.60
N LEU A 192 -7.83 13.08 12.53
CA LEU A 192 -9.28 13.25 12.58
C LEU A 192 -9.86 13.98 11.36
N ALA A 193 -9.08 14.86 10.73
CA ALA A 193 -9.47 15.51 9.48
C ALA A 193 -9.46 14.53 8.28
N HIS A 194 -8.51 13.59 8.26
CA HIS A 194 -8.37 12.59 7.19
C HIS A 194 -9.09 11.25 7.49
N CYS A 195 -9.65 11.09 8.68
CA CYS A 195 -10.42 9.91 9.08
C CYS A 195 -11.81 10.32 9.58
N PRO A 196 -12.68 10.86 8.70
CA PRO A 196 -14.00 11.34 9.09
C PRO A 196 -14.88 10.23 9.67
N ASN A 197 -14.62 8.98 9.31
CA ASN A 197 -15.37 7.80 9.74
C ASN A 197 -15.00 7.30 11.15
N ALA A 198 -14.11 8.01 11.87
CA ALA A 198 -13.79 7.74 13.26
C ALA A 198 -15.04 7.85 14.14
N THR A 199 -15.31 6.81 14.95
CA THR A 199 -16.49 6.77 15.82
C THR A 199 -16.39 7.79 16.96
N PRO A 200 -17.52 8.20 17.55
CA PRO A 200 -17.52 9.07 18.73
C PRO A 200 -16.61 8.56 19.85
N ASP A 201 -16.66 7.26 20.14
CA ASP A 201 -15.83 6.63 21.18
C ASP A 201 -14.33 6.73 20.87
N LEU A 202 -13.93 6.51 19.61
CA LEU A 202 -12.53 6.66 19.20
C LEU A 202 -12.08 8.12 19.28
N ARG A 203 -12.94 9.07 18.88
CA ARG A 203 -12.67 10.51 19.00
C ARG A 203 -12.43 10.90 20.46
N GLN A 204 -13.22 10.35 21.38
CA GLN A 204 -13.02 10.57 22.81
C GLN A 204 -11.72 9.91 23.30
N ALA A 205 -11.48 8.64 22.94
CA ALA A 205 -10.25 7.94 23.34
C ALA A 205 -8.98 8.67 22.86
N LEU A 206 -8.98 9.24 21.65
CA LEU A 206 -7.88 10.03 21.12
C LEU A 206 -7.67 11.37 21.86
N ALA A 207 -8.74 11.95 22.41
CA ALA A 207 -8.63 13.16 23.21
C ALA A 207 -7.92 12.92 24.55
N GLU A 208 -8.02 11.70 25.08
CA GLU A 208 -7.50 11.33 26.41
C GLU A 208 -6.19 10.51 26.34
N GLY A 209 -5.97 9.77 25.24
CA GLY A 209 -4.89 8.80 25.10
C GLY A 209 -3.75 9.21 24.17
N GLU A 210 -2.74 8.35 24.11
CA GLU A 210 -1.64 8.44 23.14
C GLU A 210 -2.10 8.03 21.75
N LEU A 211 -1.66 8.75 20.72
CA LEU A 211 -2.18 8.60 19.36
C LEU A 211 -1.97 7.17 18.81
N MET A 212 -0.72 6.70 18.72
CA MET A 212 -0.39 5.44 18.06
C MET A 212 -1.05 4.24 18.75
N SER A 213 -0.88 4.12 20.07
CA SER A 213 -1.42 2.98 20.82
C SER A 213 -2.95 2.98 20.82
N THR A 214 -3.60 4.14 20.88
CA THR A 214 -5.07 4.24 20.78
C THR A 214 -5.56 3.74 19.42
N LEU A 215 -4.94 4.19 18.33
CA LEU A 215 -5.33 3.78 16.97
C LEU A 215 -5.10 2.29 16.71
N ILE A 216 -3.94 1.76 17.10
CA ILE A 216 -3.59 0.34 16.90
C ILE A 216 -4.51 -0.55 17.74
N ASN A 217 -4.72 -0.21 19.01
CA ASN A 217 -5.60 -1.00 19.89
C ASN A 217 -7.04 -1.01 19.39
N GLU A 218 -7.53 0.13 18.89
CA GLU A 218 -8.86 0.23 18.29
C GLU A 218 -8.97 -0.68 17.06
N ALA A 219 -8.01 -0.59 16.13
CA ALA A 219 -8.01 -1.39 14.91
C ALA A 219 -7.96 -2.90 15.21
N VAL A 220 -7.07 -3.31 16.12
CA VAL A 220 -6.94 -4.70 16.57
C VAL A 220 -8.23 -5.20 17.22
N THR A 221 -8.81 -4.42 18.13
CA THR A 221 -10.04 -4.80 18.85
C THR A 221 -11.22 -4.97 17.90
N ARG A 222 -11.37 -4.04 16.94
CA ARG A 222 -12.39 -4.13 15.90
C ARG A 222 -12.20 -5.35 15.02
N GLN A 223 -10.98 -5.61 14.55
CA GLN A 223 -10.70 -6.75 13.69
C GLN A 223 -10.93 -8.08 14.41
N ILE A 224 -10.54 -8.20 15.69
CA ILE A 224 -10.80 -9.40 16.50
C ILE A 224 -12.31 -9.62 16.65
N SER A 225 -13.05 -8.58 17.00
CA SER A 225 -14.50 -8.63 17.17
C SER A 225 -15.21 -9.02 15.88
N PHE A 226 -14.81 -8.43 14.75
CA PHE A 226 -15.31 -8.79 13.43
C PHE A 226 -15.01 -10.25 13.08
N ASN A 227 -13.77 -10.69 13.25
CA ASN A 227 -13.37 -12.07 12.97
C ASN A 227 -14.14 -13.07 13.84
N LYS A 228 -14.42 -12.72 15.10
CA LYS A 228 -15.26 -13.53 16.00
C LYS A 228 -16.70 -13.60 15.49
N ALA A 229 -17.30 -12.46 15.13
CA ALA A 229 -18.65 -12.40 14.59
C ALA A 229 -18.79 -13.22 13.30
N VAL A 230 -17.84 -13.11 12.37
CA VAL A 230 -17.79 -13.91 11.14
C VAL A 230 -17.78 -15.41 11.44
N ARG A 231 -17.07 -15.86 12.48
CA ARG A 231 -17.00 -17.30 12.84
C ARG A 231 -18.26 -17.79 13.55
N GLU A 232 -18.79 -17.01 14.49
CA GLU A 232 -19.86 -17.44 15.38
C GLU A 232 -21.26 -17.21 14.80
N ASN A 233 -21.47 -16.08 14.12
CA ASN A 233 -22.74 -15.74 13.51
C ASN A 233 -22.51 -14.85 12.26
N PRO A 234 -22.14 -15.42 11.10
CA PRO A 234 -21.88 -14.64 9.88
C PRO A 234 -23.03 -13.70 9.49
N ALA A 235 -24.28 -14.04 9.84
CA ALA A 235 -25.46 -13.23 9.54
C ALA A 235 -25.57 -11.95 10.39
N SER A 236 -24.82 -11.83 11.51
CA SER A 236 -24.78 -10.59 12.30
C SER A 236 -23.83 -9.54 11.73
N VAL A 237 -22.97 -9.93 10.78
CA VAL A 237 -22.03 -9.01 10.15
C VAL A 237 -22.76 -8.14 9.12
N PRO A 238 -22.56 -6.81 9.11
CA PRO A 238 -23.17 -5.95 8.11
C PRO A 238 -22.80 -6.38 6.69
N ALA A 239 -23.78 -6.46 5.81
CA ALA A 239 -23.55 -6.88 4.43
C ALA A 239 -22.73 -5.84 3.65
N ASN A 240 -23.06 -4.55 3.85
CA ASN A 240 -22.48 -3.40 3.15
C ASN A 240 -22.05 -2.33 4.17
N PRO A 241 -21.14 -1.42 3.80
CA PRO A 241 -20.86 -0.24 4.61
C PRO A 241 -22.07 0.72 4.66
N PRO A 242 -22.12 1.65 5.64
CA PRO A 242 -23.10 2.73 5.65
C PRO A 242 -23.05 3.57 4.36
N ASP A 243 -24.20 3.96 3.82
CA ASP A 243 -24.30 4.65 2.52
C ASP A 243 -23.67 6.06 2.53
N ASP A 244 -23.60 6.69 3.70
CA ASP A 244 -23.00 8.01 3.91
C ASP A 244 -21.48 7.96 4.14
N MET A 245 -20.91 6.77 4.28
CA MET A 245 -19.47 6.58 4.49
C MET A 245 -18.70 6.72 3.17
N LYS A 246 -17.76 7.67 3.13
CA LYS A 246 -16.79 7.83 2.03
C LYS A 246 -15.44 7.24 2.42
N PHE A 247 -14.83 6.49 1.53
CA PHE A 247 -13.62 5.72 1.84
C PHE A 247 -12.37 6.25 1.15
N SER A 248 -12.51 6.84 -0.02
CA SER A 248 -11.45 7.55 -0.73
C SER A 248 -11.63 9.04 -0.48
N LEU A 249 -10.61 9.66 0.13
CA LEU A 249 -10.56 11.11 0.25
C LEU A 249 -10.03 11.70 -1.05
N GLN A 250 -10.69 12.74 -1.55
CA GLN A 250 -10.20 13.43 -2.74
C GLN A 250 -8.89 14.16 -2.44
N PRO A 251 -7.90 14.10 -3.35
CA PRO A 251 -6.67 14.86 -3.20
C PRO A 251 -6.98 16.36 -3.18
N GLN A 252 -6.12 17.14 -2.53
CA GLN A 252 -6.26 18.60 -2.53
C GLN A 252 -6.10 19.15 -3.95
N LYS A 253 -6.79 20.25 -4.24
CA LYS A 253 -6.84 20.92 -5.56
C LYS A 253 -5.46 21.25 -6.14
N SER A 254 -4.46 21.53 -5.29
CA SER A 254 -3.07 21.80 -5.67
C SER A 254 -2.34 20.58 -6.26
N VAL A 255 -2.76 19.37 -5.90
CA VAL A 255 -2.18 18.11 -6.41
C VAL A 255 -2.69 17.80 -7.81
N GLU A 256 -3.95 18.15 -8.12
CA GLU A 256 -4.50 18.00 -9.47
C GLU A 256 -3.72 18.84 -10.50
N GLU A 257 -3.10 19.95 -10.08
CA GLU A 257 -2.32 20.87 -10.92
C GLU A 257 -0.89 20.39 -11.22
N HIS A 258 -0.27 19.60 -10.32
CA HIS A 258 1.12 19.12 -10.47
C HIS A 258 1.24 17.75 -11.16
N GLY A 259 0.11 17.09 -11.42
CA GLY A 259 0.05 15.76 -12.04
C GLY A 259 0.35 14.64 -11.05
N MET A 260 -0.38 13.53 -11.16
CA MET A 260 -0.10 12.31 -10.40
C MET A 260 0.87 11.42 -11.16
N ASP A 261 1.84 10.83 -10.46
CA ASP A 261 2.71 9.80 -11.03
C ASP A 261 1.86 8.66 -11.62
N PRO A 262 2.25 8.11 -12.79
CA PRO A 262 1.49 7.03 -13.40
C PRO A 262 1.47 5.82 -12.46
N MET A 263 0.27 5.29 -12.19
CA MET A 263 0.13 4.07 -11.41
C MET A 263 0.69 2.88 -12.21
N ILE A 264 1.71 2.22 -11.66
CA ILE A 264 2.33 1.04 -12.25
C ILE A 264 1.93 -0.18 -11.43
N CYS A 265 1.35 -1.20 -12.06
CA CYS A 265 0.98 -2.44 -11.38
C CYS A 265 1.73 -3.64 -11.97
N GLU A 266 2.37 -4.42 -11.11
CA GLU A 266 3.00 -5.69 -11.48
C GLU A 266 1.93 -6.77 -11.75
N ARG A 267 0.80 -6.67 -11.05
CA ARG A 267 -0.35 -7.57 -11.24
C ARG A 267 -1.65 -6.79 -11.21
N MET A 268 -2.50 -7.00 -12.20
CA MET A 268 -3.83 -6.39 -12.28
C MET A 268 -4.83 -7.41 -12.87
N PRO A 269 -5.30 -8.39 -12.07
CA PRO A 269 -6.17 -9.45 -12.57
C PRO A 269 -7.47 -8.88 -13.14
N LYS A 270 -7.93 -9.48 -14.24
CA LYS A 270 -9.24 -9.18 -14.80
C LYS A 270 -10.34 -9.75 -13.91
N VAL A 271 -11.52 -9.16 -13.97
CA VAL A 271 -12.69 -9.70 -13.30
C VAL A 271 -13.05 -11.05 -13.92
N GLU A 272 -12.93 -12.11 -13.14
CA GLU A 272 -13.35 -13.45 -13.55
C GLU A 272 -14.86 -13.61 -13.32
N ILE A 273 -15.59 -13.90 -14.40
CA ILE A 273 -17.02 -14.23 -14.38
C ILE A 273 -17.13 -15.76 -14.46
N SER A 274 -16.46 -16.48 -13.58
CA SER A 274 -16.48 -17.94 -13.53
C SER A 274 -17.62 -18.39 -12.60
N ASP A 275 -18.80 -18.64 -13.17
CA ASP A 275 -19.88 -19.35 -12.48
C ASP A 275 -20.55 -20.39 -13.40
N PRO A 276 -20.49 -21.70 -13.06
CA PRO A 276 -21.32 -22.74 -13.66
C PRO A 276 -22.84 -22.56 -13.43
N ASN A 277 -23.24 -21.70 -12.49
CA ASN A 277 -24.63 -21.39 -12.09
C ASN A 277 -25.03 -19.94 -12.41
N ARG A 278 -24.41 -19.32 -13.42
CA ARG A 278 -24.65 -17.92 -13.81
C ARG A 278 -26.15 -17.64 -13.88
N VAL A 279 -26.63 -16.73 -13.01
CA VAL A 279 -28.03 -16.31 -13.02
C VAL A 279 -28.32 -15.64 -14.37
N PRO A 280 -29.24 -16.17 -15.19
CA PRO A 280 -29.63 -15.53 -16.44
C PRO A 280 -30.18 -14.15 -16.11
N TRP A 281 -29.58 -13.12 -16.68
CA TRP A 281 -30.04 -11.76 -16.50
C TRP A 281 -29.70 -10.97 -17.74
N GLY A 282 -30.72 -10.37 -18.35
CA GLY A 282 -30.53 -9.41 -19.44
C GLY A 282 -30.30 -8.00 -18.87
N GLY A 283 -29.17 -7.39 -19.22
CA GLY A 283 -28.92 -5.98 -18.90
C GLY A 283 -27.45 -5.58 -18.91
N HIS A 284 -27.19 -4.35 -18.46
CA HIS A 284 -25.85 -3.77 -18.35
C HIS A 284 -25.65 -3.22 -16.94
N VAL A 285 -24.52 -3.56 -16.30
CA VAL A 285 -24.11 -2.92 -15.05
C VAL A 285 -22.76 -2.26 -15.31
N SER A 286 -22.67 -0.97 -14.99
CA SER A 286 -21.43 -0.22 -15.12
C SER A 286 -21.11 0.44 -13.79
N PHE A 287 -19.90 0.24 -13.31
CA PHE A 287 -19.38 0.91 -12.13
C PHE A 287 -18.22 1.79 -12.52
N LYS A 288 -18.20 3.00 -11.97
CA LYS A 288 -16.95 3.74 -11.80
C LYS A 288 -16.51 3.55 -10.36
N ILE A 289 -15.24 3.22 -10.18
CA ILE A 289 -14.64 3.14 -8.86
C ILE A 289 -13.57 4.19 -8.69
N GLU A 290 -13.36 4.61 -7.45
CA GLU A 290 -12.20 5.34 -6.97
C GLU A 290 -11.59 4.51 -5.86
N ALA A 291 -10.31 4.15 -5.95
CA ALA A 291 -9.65 3.25 -5.00
C ALA A 291 -8.30 3.79 -4.58
N THR A 292 -7.88 3.41 -3.36
CA THR A 292 -6.57 3.74 -2.80
C THR A 292 -5.69 2.51 -2.74
N THR A 293 -4.41 2.67 -3.05
CA THR A 293 -3.39 1.64 -2.84
C THR A 293 -2.37 2.09 -1.80
N ARG A 294 -1.80 1.12 -1.09
CA ARG A 294 -0.64 1.26 -0.20
C ARG A 294 0.08 -0.07 -0.09
N ALA A 295 1.41 -0.05 -0.06
CA ALA A 295 2.24 -1.24 0.13
C ALA A 295 1.81 -2.45 -0.74
N GLY A 296 1.47 -2.21 -2.01
CA GLY A 296 1.03 -3.27 -2.92
C GLY A 296 -0.39 -3.80 -2.70
N VAL A 297 -1.23 -3.14 -1.89
CA VAL A 297 -2.58 -3.55 -1.52
C VAL A 297 -3.59 -2.46 -1.88
N VAL A 298 -4.79 -2.84 -2.33
CA VAL A 298 -5.94 -1.94 -2.43
C VAL A 298 -6.62 -1.88 -1.06
N GLU A 299 -6.55 -0.74 -0.36
CA GLU A 299 -7.04 -0.59 1.01
C GLU A 299 -8.52 -0.17 1.04
N THR A 300 -8.90 0.76 0.17
CA THR A 300 -10.27 1.25 0.09
C THR A 300 -10.76 1.43 -1.33
N VAL A 301 -12.08 1.47 -1.51
CA VAL A 301 -12.71 1.75 -2.80
C VAL A 301 -14.10 2.37 -2.61
N ASP A 302 -14.43 3.41 -3.36
CA ASP A 302 -15.78 3.94 -3.50
C ASP A 302 -16.40 3.46 -4.81
N PHE A 303 -17.70 3.15 -4.79
CA PHE A 303 -18.45 2.72 -5.97
C PHE A 303 -19.46 3.79 -6.38
N GLU A 304 -19.41 4.17 -7.65
CA GLU A 304 -20.45 4.93 -8.35
C GLU A 304 -21.13 4.01 -9.36
N LEU A 305 -22.44 3.78 -9.19
CA LEU A 305 -23.23 3.06 -10.18
C LEU A 305 -23.56 4.01 -11.33
N LEU A 306 -23.11 3.68 -12.54
CA LEU A 306 -23.35 4.51 -13.71
C LEU A 306 -24.76 4.27 -14.28
N PRO A 307 -25.40 5.29 -14.87
CA PRO A 307 -26.73 5.15 -15.45
C PRO A 307 -26.79 4.10 -16.55
N ALA A 308 -27.86 3.30 -16.56
CA ALA A 308 -28.15 2.31 -17.59
C ALA A 308 -29.57 2.49 -18.15
N ARG A 309 -29.83 2.00 -19.37
CA ARG A 309 -31.16 2.06 -20.00
C ARG A 309 -32.24 1.34 -19.20
N ALA A 310 -31.86 0.26 -18.52
CA ALA A 310 -32.71 -0.46 -17.57
C ALA A 310 -31.96 -0.57 -16.24
N THR A 311 -32.62 -0.20 -15.13
CA THR A 311 -32.02 -0.24 -13.81
C THR A 311 -31.68 -1.69 -13.43
N PRO A 312 -30.41 -2.01 -13.12
CA PRO A 312 -30.04 -3.34 -12.65
C PRO A 312 -30.73 -3.67 -11.32
N SER A 313 -31.05 -4.94 -11.10
CA SER A 313 -31.59 -5.38 -9.80
C SER A 313 -30.52 -5.24 -8.71
N ALA A 314 -30.95 -5.03 -7.46
CA ALA A 314 -30.03 -4.95 -6.31
C ALA A 314 -29.12 -6.19 -6.19
N SER A 315 -29.66 -7.38 -6.50
CA SER A 315 -28.90 -8.63 -6.53
C SER A 315 -27.82 -8.64 -7.62
N ALA A 316 -28.11 -8.12 -8.82
CA ALA A 316 -27.13 -7.99 -9.88
C ALA A 316 -26.03 -7.00 -9.49
N ILE A 317 -26.40 -5.84 -8.93
CA ILE A 317 -25.46 -4.83 -8.44
C ILE A 317 -24.50 -5.45 -7.41
N SER A 318 -25.04 -6.08 -6.37
CA SER A 318 -24.25 -6.72 -5.32
C SER A 318 -23.35 -7.84 -5.85
N PHE A 319 -23.86 -8.66 -6.79
CA PHE A 319 -23.08 -9.73 -7.41
C PHE A 319 -21.84 -9.19 -8.13
N TYR A 320 -22.02 -8.23 -9.05
CA TYR A 320 -20.90 -7.69 -9.82
C TYR A 320 -19.96 -6.84 -8.97
N ARG A 321 -20.46 -6.14 -7.95
CA ARG A 321 -19.61 -5.40 -7.01
C ARG A 321 -18.64 -6.32 -6.27
N ARG A 322 -19.10 -7.49 -5.80
CA ARG A 322 -18.21 -8.50 -5.20
C ARG A 322 -17.18 -9.05 -6.18
N LEU A 323 -17.52 -9.20 -7.46
CA LEU A 323 -16.55 -9.63 -8.48
C LEU A 323 -15.46 -8.57 -8.70
N VAL A 324 -15.84 -7.29 -8.76
CA VAL A 324 -14.89 -6.17 -8.83
C VAL A 324 -13.99 -6.17 -7.60
N LEU A 325 -14.55 -6.29 -6.39
CA LEU A 325 -13.76 -6.33 -5.15
C LEU A 325 -12.76 -7.50 -5.10
N ARG A 326 -13.13 -8.68 -5.58
CA ARG A 326 -12.19 -9.82 -5.67
C ARG A 326 -11.05 -9.56 -6.66
N ALA A 327 -11.35 -8.93 -7.80
CA ALA A 327 -10.31 -8.54 -8.74
C ALA A 327 -9.37 -7.50 -8.10
N LEU A 328 -9.93 -6.44 -7.51
CA LEU A 328 -9.17 -5.38 -6.81
C LEU A 328 -8.30 -5.95 -5.68
N ALA A 329 -8.80 -6.92 -4.92
CA ALA A 329 -8.02 -7.60 -3.88
C ALA A 329 -6.74 -8.26 -4.42
N GLY A 330 -6.69 -8.60 -5.72
CA GLY A 330 -5.52 -9.16 -6.38
C GLY A 330 -4.62 -8.14 -7.10
N TYR A 331 -4.94 -6.83 -7.06
CA TYR A 331 -4.10 -5.79 -7.67
C TYR A 331 -2.85 -5.60 -6.84
N GLN A 332 -1.68 -5.61 -7.48
CA GLN A 332 -0.37 -5.37 -6.87
C GLN A 332 0.26 -4.18 -7.59
N CYS A 333 0.05 -3.00 -7.03
CA CYS A 333 0.51 -1.73 -7.60
C CYS A 333 1.65 -1.15 -6.77
N LEU A 334 2.65 -0.64 -7.47
CA LEU A 334 3.83 -0.02 -6.88
C LEU A 334 3.39 1.28 -6.20
N GLY A 335 3.76 1.43 -4.94
CA GLY A 335 3.55 2.66 -4.20
C GLY A 335 2.08 3.01 -3.91
N PRO A 336 1.88 4.11 -3.17
CA PRO A 336 0.55 4.54 -2.79
C PRO A 336 -0.10 5.43 -3.86
N HIS A 337 -1.29 5.06 -4.35
CA HIS A 337 -2.02 5.79 -5.40
C HIS A 337 -3.49 5.98 -5.07
N ILE A 338 -4.10 7.00 -5.67
CA ILE A 338 -5.55 7.09 -5.83
C ILE A 338 -5.83 6.90 -7.32
N PHE A 339 -6.66 5.93 -7.68
CA PHE A 339 -6.97 5.64 -9.08
C PHE A 339 -8.47 5.48 -9.33
N LYS A 340 -8.87 5.79 -10.56
CA LYS A 340 -10.24 5.60 -11.05
C LYS A 340 -10.27 4.52 -12.11
N GLN A 341 -11.28 3.67 -12.08
CA GLN A 341 -11.45 2.62 -13.08
C GLN A 341 -12.93 2.37 -13.36
N GLU A 342 -13.26 2.13 -14.62
CA GLU A 342 -14.61 1.74 -15.03
C GLU A 342 -14.69 0.25 -15.31
N PHE A 343 -15.72 -0.39 -14.75
CA PHE A 343 -16.04 -1.79 -14.96
C PHE A 343 -17.39 -1.90 -15.65
N ASN A 344 -17.40 -2.49 -16.85
CA ASN A 344 -18.60 -2.62 -17.67
C ASN A 344 -18.96 -4.10 -17.83
N PHE A 345 -20.15 -4.47 -17.37
CA PHE A 345 -20.66 -5.83 -17.40
C PHE A 345 -21.91 -5.92 -18.27
N ARG A 346 -22.00 -7.01 -19.03
CA ARG A 346 -23.19 -7.36 -19.79
C ARG A 346 -23.73 -8.70 -19.29
N GLY A 347 -24.99 -8.69 -18.89
CA GLY A 347 -25.76 -9.87 -18.57
C GLY A 347 -25.91 -10.79 -19.80
N GLY A 348 -25.83 -12.10 -19.56
CA GLY A 348 -25.92 -13.14 -20.58
C GLY A 348 -27.34 -13.64 -20.78
#